data_AF-A0A2N3L2P3-F1
#
_entry.id   AF-A0A2N3L2P3-F1
#
_cell.length_a   1.000
_cell.length_b   1.000
_cell.length_c   1.000
_cell.angle_alpha   90.00
_cell.angle_beta   90.00
_cell.angle_gamma   90.00
#
_symmetry.space_group_name_H-M   'P 1'
#
loop_
_entity.id
_entity.type
_entity.pdbx_description
1 polymer ?
#
loop_
_entity_poly.entity_id
_entity_poly.type
_entity_poly.pdbx_seq_one_letter_code
_entity_poly.pdbx_strand_id
1 'polypeptide(L)'
;MASSHADLIIRIHGIAGARVACRVMASVPFTLLSPSNAAMSLGAGWFGAVVDQVRQEFPNADFKAILDCRGRVSGALAAIETGLNGVIVEPDTPSQFDRLSDLGAQSNCHVALDLPKDSSIYEMGDDVLPDHELDRRLRQHLTD
;
A
#
# COMPACT_ATOMS: atom_id res chain seq x y z
N MET A 1 -20.42 1.10 -18.24
CA MET A 1 -19.03 0.65 -18.45
C MET A 1 -18.50 0.32 -17.07
N ALA A 2 -18.30 -0.95 -16.75
CA ALA A 2 -17.84 -1.34 -15.41
C ALA A 2 -16.36 -0.98 -15.31
N SER A 3 -16.02 0.07 -14.57
CA SER A 3 -14.63 0.36 -14.22
C SER A 3 -14.06 -0.89 -13.54
N SER A 4 -12.97 -1.43 -14.08
CA SER A 4 -12.25 -2.50 -13.42
C SER A 4 -11.58 -1.91 -12.19
N HIS A 5 -12.19 -2.16 -11.03
CA HIS A 5 -11.66 -1.80 -9.72
C HIS A 5 -10.26 -2.38 -9.42
N ALA A 6 -9.77 -3.29 -10.28
CA ALA A 6 -8.45 -3.91 -10.20
C ALA A 6 -7.28 -2.93 -10.11
N ASP A 7 -7.49 -1.67 -10.53
CA ASP A 7 -6.47 -0.62 -10.51
C ASP A 7 -6.62 0.37 -9.34
N LEU A 8 -7.59 0.18 -8.43
CA LEU A 8 -7.80 1.13 -7.33
C LEU A 8 -6.66 1.05 -6.32
N ILE A 9 -5.99 2.18 -6.10
CA ILE A 9 -4.95 2.33 -5.09
C ILE A 9 -5.54 3.11 -3.92
N ILE A 10 -5.53 2.53 -2.74
CA ILE A 10 -6.06 3.13 -1.52
C ILE A 10 -4.90 3.46 -0.60
N ARG A 11 -4.67 4.75 -0.34
CA ARG A 11 -3.69 5.18 0.66
C ARG A 11 -4.31 5.13 2.05
N ILE A 12 -3.64 4.46 2.98
CA ILE A 12 -4.06 4.31 4.38
C ILE A 12 -3.03 4.88 5.33
N HIS A 13 -3.47 5.41 6.47
CA HIS A 13 -2.63 6.01 7.51
C HIS A 13 -2.61 5.20 8.82
N GLY A 14 -3.44 4.15 8.89
CA GLY A 14 -3.54 3.28 10.04
C GLY A 14 -4.37 2.03 9.76
N ILE A 15 -4.55 1.24 10.82
CA ILE A 15 -5.29 -0.02 10.77
C ILE A 15 -6.78 0.19 10.45
N ALA A 16 -7.36 1.32 10.85
CA ALA A 16 -8.78 1.63 10.59
C ALA A 16 -9.05 1.74 9.09
N GLY A 17 -8.20 2.47 8.35
CA GLY A 17 -8.31 2.59 6.90
C GLY A 17 -8.12 1.26 6.17
N ALA A 18 -7.12 0.47 6.57
CA ALA A 18 -6.87 -0.84 5.98
C ALA A 18 -8.06 -1.80 6.18
N ARG A 19 -8.67 -1.82 7.37
CA ARG A 19 -9.88 -2.62 7.67
C ARG A 19 -11.07 -2.21 6.82
N VAL A 20 -11.29 -0.91 6.66
CA VAL A 20 -12.38 -0.38 5.81
C VAL A 20 -12.15 -0.79 4.35
N ALA A 21 -10.93 -0.62 3.84
CA ALA A 21 -10.58 -1.01 2.48
C ALA A 21 -10.87 -2.49 2.23
N CYS A 22 -10.34 -3.39 3.08
CA CYS A 22 -10.57 -4.83 2.95
C CYS A 22 -12.05 -5.21 3.04
N ARG A 23 -12.81 -4.59 3.95
CA ARG A 23 -14.25 -4.87 4.11
C ARG A 23 -15.09 -4.40 2.93
N VAL A 24 -14.80 -3.21 2.40
CA VAL A 24 -15.58 -2.61 1.30
C VAL A 24 -15.23 -3.25 -0.03
N MET A 25 -13.94 -3.47 -0.30
CA MET A 25 -13.48 -4.11 -1.53
C MET A 25 -13.79 -5.61 -1.55
N ALA A 26 -13.83 -6.26 -0.38
CA ALA A 26 -14.04 -7.71 -0.27
C ALA A 26 -13.11 -8.46 -1.24
N SER A 27 -13.63 -9.32 -2.12
CA SER A 27 -12.83 -10.08 -3.10
C SER A 27 -12.48 -9.31 -4.38
N VAL A 28 -12.80 -8.02 -4.46
CA VAL A 28 -12.43 -7.19 -5.60
C VAL A 28 -10.95 -6.82 -5.48
N PRO A 29 -10.10 -7.07 -6.49
CA PRO A 29 -8.68 -6.77 -6.41
C PRO A 29 -8.41 -5.27 -6.20
N PHE A 30 -7.48 -4.92 -5.32
CA PHE A 30 -7.05 -3.54 -5.08
C PHE A 30 -5.60 -3.45 -4.57
N THR A 31 -5.08 -2.24 -4.38
CA THR A 31 -3.76 -2.01 -3.77
C THR A 31 -3.87 -1.13 -2.54
N LEU A 32 -3.26 -1.56 -1.44
CA LEU A 32 -2.97 -0.73 -0.28
C LEU A 32 -1.63 -0.01 -0.47
N LEU A 33 -1.65 1.31 -0.33
CA LEU A 33 -0.46 2.17 -0.35
C LEU A 33 -0.26 2.78 1.04
N SER A 34 0.98 2.77 1.52
CA SER A 34 1.34 3.44 2.78
C SER A 34 1.23 4.97 2.69
N PRO A 35 1.30 5.70 3.81
CA PRO A 35 1.52 7.14 3.79
C PRO A 35 2.79 7.51 3.02
N SER A 36 2.85 8.76 2.56
CA SER A 36 4.05 9.28 1.90
C SER A 36 5.27 9.15 2.82
N ASN A 37 6.36 8.64 2.28
CA ASN A 37 7.63 8.41 2.99
C ASN A 37 7.49 7.57 4.27
N ALA A 38 6.52 6.66 4.35
CA ALA A 38 6.21 5.90 5.56
C ALA A 38 7.41 5.12 6.12
N ALA A 39 8.31 4.61 5.27
CA ALA A 39 9.50 3.95 5.79
C ALA A 39 10.40 4.89 6.62
N MET A 40 10.46 6.17 6.26
CA MET A 40 11.25 7.18 6.96
C MET A 40 10.59 7.63 8.27
N SER A 41 9.27 7.81 8.28
CA SER A 41 8.51 8.40 9.40
C SER A 41 7.95 7.37 10.39
N LEU A 42 7.49 6.21 9.90
CA LEU A 42 6.82 5.17 10.69
C LEU A 42 7.63 3.86 10.74
N GLY A 43 8.50 3.65 9.75
CA GLY A 43 9.29 2.43 9.60
C GLY A 43 8.57 1.33 8.83
N ALA A 44 9.32 0.48 8.14
CA ALA A 44 8.76 -0.62 7.35
C ALA A 44 7.98 -1.65 8.20
N GLY A 45 8.45 -1.91 9.43
CA GLY A 45 7.81 -2.87 10.34
C GLY A 45 6.40 -2.46 10.75
N TRP A 46 6.10 -1.15 10.82
CA TRP A 46 4.75 -0.68 11.09
C TRP A 46 3.78 -1.07 9.97
N PHE A 47 4.14 -0.82 8.72
CA PHE A 47 3.26 -1.12 7.59
C PHE A 47 3.11 -2.64 7.40
N GLY A 48 4.20 -3.40 7.59
CA GLY A 48 4.15 -4.86 7.62
C GLY A 48 3.15 -5.38 8.66
N ALA A 49 3.18 -4.85 9.89
CA ALA A 49 2.23 -5.24 10.93
C ALA A 49 0.77 -4.92 10.59
N VAL A 50 0.50 -3.77 9.95
CA VAL A 50 -0.85 -3.43 9.46
C VAL A 50 -1.32 -4.44 8.41
N VAL A 51 -0.46 -4.75 7.44
CA VAL A 51 -0.75 -5.70 6.35
C VAL A 51 -1.02 -7.10 6.89
N ASP A 52 -0.15 -7.60 7.77
CA ASP A 52 -0.31 -8.93 8.38
C ASP A 52 -1.61 -9.03 9.16
N GLN A 53 -1.94 -7.99 9.91
CA GLN A 53 -3.18 -7.95 10.68
C GLN A 53 -4.41 -8.01 9.78
N VAL A 54 -4.48 -7.21 8.70
CA VAL A 54 -5.66 -7.24 7.82
C VAL A 54 -5.72 -8.47 6.92
N ARG A 55 -4.58 -9.10 6.58
CA ARG A 55 -4.57 -10.43 5.93
C ARG A 55 -5.21 -11.50 6.83
N GLN A 56 -4.95 -11.44 8.13
CA GLN A 56 -5.56 -12.35 9.12
C GLN A 56 -7.05 -12.07 9.34
N GLU A 57 -7.43 -10.80 9.45
CA GLU A 57 -8.82 -10.39 9.70
C GLU A 57 -9.72 -10.56 8.47
N PHE A 58 -9.17 -10.41 7.25
CA PHE A 58 -9.91 -10.44 5.99
C PHE A 58 -9.25 -11.40 4.98
N PRO A 59 -9.29 -12.72 5.22
CA PRO A 59 -8.59 -13.70 4.38
C PRO A 59 -9.09 -13.77 2.93
N ASN A 60 -10.28 -13.23 2.65
CA ASN A 60 -10.87 -13.19 1.32
C ASN A 60 -10.56 -11.88 0.56
N ALA A 61 -9.84 -10.93 1.18
CA ALA A 61 -9.48 -9.69 0.52
C ALA A 61 -8.34 -9.92 -0.47
N ASP A 62 -8.54 -9.55 -1.74
CA ASP A 62 -7.51 -9.65 -2.77
C ASP A 62 -6.78 -8.31 -2.90
N PHE A 63 -5.63 -8.18 -2.25
CA PHE A 63 -4.87 -6.93 -2.31
C PHE A 63 -3.37 -7.12 -2.38
N LYS A 64 -2.73 -6.15 -3.05
CA LYS A 64 -1.29 -5.90 -2.99
C LYS A 64 -0.99 -4.83 -1.96
N ALA A 65 0.16 -4.92 -1.29
CA ALA A 65 0.63 -3.90 -0.36
C ALA A 65 1.93 -3.26 -0.84
N ILE A 66 1.94 -1.93 -0.95
CA ILE A 66 3.08 -1.13 -1.41
C ILE A 66 3.52 -0.15 -0.32
N LEU A 67 4.81 -0.20 0.03
CA LEU A 67 5.43 0.74 0.99
C LEU A 67 6.19 1.85 0.27
N ASP A 68 5.87 3.10 0.58
CA ASP A 68 6.68 4.26 0.19
C ASP A 68 7.94 4.35 1.06
N CYS A 69 9.08 3.97 0.46
CA CYS A 69 10.41 3.95 1.06
C CYS A 69 11.27 5.15 0.67
N ARG A 70 10.73 6.16 -0.02
CA ARG A 70 11.46 7.38 -0.34
C ARG A 70 11.92 8.08 0.95
N GLY A 71 13.13 8.63 0.92
CA GLY A 71 13.83 9.16 2.10
C GLY A 71 14.45 8.10 3.04
N ARG A 72 14.15 6.79 2.89
CA ARG A 72 14.83 5.71 3.64
C ARG A 72 14.85 4.38 2.90
N VAL A 73 15.85 4.20 2.05
CA VAL A 73 16.06 2.97 1.26
C VAL A 73 16.21 1.70 2.12
N SER A 74 16.76 1.81 3.34
CA SER A 74 16.86 0.65 4.24
C SER A 74 15.49 0.04 4.59
N GLY A 75 14.41 0.81 4.48
CA GLY A 75 13.04 0.31 4.64
C GLY A 75 12.60 -0.62 3.50
N ALA A 76 13.16 -0.47 2.30
CA ALA A 76 12.85 -1.33 1.17
C ALA A 76 13.33 -2.76 1.38
N LEU A 77 14.53 -2.93 1.97
CA LEU A 77 15.06 -4.26 2.30
C LEU A 77 14.16 -4.98 3.31
N ALA A 78 13.78 -4.29 4.39
CA ALA A 78 12.87 -4.84 5.39
C ALA A 78 11.51 -5.21 4.79
N ALA A 79 10.96 -4.36 3.92
CA ALA A 79 9.71 -4.63 3.22
C ALA A 79 9.77 -5.90 2.36
N ILE A 80 10.86 -6.07 1.60
CA ILE A 80 11.13 -7.26 0.78
C ILE A 80 11.17 -8.52 1.66
N GLU A 81 11.90 -8.48 2.78
CA GLU A 81 12.01 -9.59 3.72
C GLU A 81 10.68 -9.95 4.40
N THR A 82 9.81 -8.96 4.61
CA THR A 82 8.47 -9.16 5.20
C THR A 82 7.39 -9.59 4.19
N GLY A 83 7.74 -9.78 2.91
CA GLY A 83 6.79 -10.27 1.90
C GLY A 83 5.74 -9.25 1.46
N LEU A 84 6.09 -7.95 1.46
CA LEU A 84 5.28 -6.93 0.80
C LEU A 84 5.35 -7.10 -0.72
N ASN A 85 4.31 -6.62 -1.43
CA ASN A 85 4.19 -6.80 -2.87
C ASN A 85 4.97 -5.75 -3.66
N GLY A 86 5.26 -4.60 -3.05
CA GLY A 86 6.07 -3.58 -3.69
C GLY A 86 6.62 -2.53 -2.74
N VAL A 87 7.62 -1.81 -3.24
CA VAL A 87 8.26 -0.67 -2.58
C VAL A 87 8.50 0.44 -3.59
N ILE A 88 8.35 1.68 -3.15
CA ILE A 88 8.70 2.87 -3.93
C ILE A 88 9.96 3.46 -3.32
N VAL A 89 11.02 3.62 -4.10
CA VAL A 89 12.34 4.05 -3.60
C VAL A 89 12.82 5.29 -4.34
N GLU A 90 13.65 6.08 -3.65
CA GLU A 90 14.44 7.14 -4.23
C GLU A 90 15.91 6.78 -3.98
N PRO A 91 16.53 5.99 -4.89
CA PRO A 91 17.87 5.48 -4.68
C PRO A 91 18.92 6.55 -4.99
N ASP A 92 19.99 6.60 -4.21
CA ASP A 92 21.08 7.58 -4.41
C ASP A 92 21.90 7.30 -5.68
N THR A 93 21.89 6.05 -6.15
CA THR A 93 22.63 5.62 -7.36
C THR A 93 21.85 4.58 -8.16
N PRO A 94 22.07 4.47 -9.49
CA PRO A 94 21.48 3.41 -10.30
C PRO A 94 21.84 2.01 -9.80
N SER A 95 23.08 1.79 -9.37
CA SER A 95 23.50 0.48 -8.85
C SER A 95 22.79 0.04 -7.56
N GLN A 96 22.29 1.00 -6.76
CA GLN A 96 21.46 0.69 -5.59
C GLN A 96 20.07 0.22 -6.03
N PHE A 97 19.49 0.85 -7.05
CA PHE A 97 18.23 0.43 -7.64
C PHE A 97 18.30 -0.98 -8.23
N ASP A 98 19.35 -1.28 -9.00
CA ASP A 98 19.52 -2.59 -9.64
C ASP A 98 19.57 -3.71 -8.58
N ARG A 99 20.36 -3.52 -7.52
CA ARG A 99 20.46 -4.48 -6.41
C ARG A 99 19.12 -4.70 -5.69
N LEU A 100 18.38 -3.62 -5.43
CA LEU A 100 17.06 -3.73 -4.81
C LEU A 100 16.07 -4.45 -5.73
N SER A 101 16.10 -4.15 -7.02
CA SER A 101 15.25 -4.78 -8.02
C SER A 101 15.53 -6.28 -8.14
N ASP A 102 16.81 -6.68 -8.11
CA ASP A 102 17.21 -8.09 -8.10
C ASP A 102 16.70 -8.83 -6.85
N LEU A 103 16.83 -8.21 -5.68
CA LEU A 103 16.29 -8.76 -4.41
C LEU A 103 14.77 -8.83 -4.40
N GLY A 104 14.12 -7.78 -4.93
CA GLY A 104 12.67 -7.70 -5.09
C GLY A 104 12.15 -8.81 -5.99
N ALA A 105 12.77 -9.02 -7.15
CA ALA A 105 12.41 -10.08 -8.09
C ALA A 105 12.51 -11.48 -7.45
N GLN A 106 13.54 -11.73 -6.64
CA GLN A 106 13.70 -13.00 -5.91
C GLN A 106 12.61 -13.21 -4.85
N SER A 107 11.98 -12.15 -4.36
CA SER A 107 11.02 -12.17 -3.25
C SER A 107 9.59 -11.84 -3.67
N ASN A 108 9.30 -11.76 -4.98
CA ASN A 108 8.02 -11.30 -5.54
C ASN A 108 7.58 -9.90 -5.05
N CYS A 109 8.55 -9.01 -4.82
CA CYS A 109 8.33 -7.62 -4.44
C CYS A 109 8.78 -6.68 -5.58
N HIS A 110 7.85 -5.90 -6.12
CA HIS A 110 8.16 -4.94 -7.18
C HIS A 110 8.86 -3.70 -6.62
N VAL A 111 9.97 -3.28 -7.22
CA VAL A 111 10.69 -2.05 -6.86
C VAL A 111 10.39 -0.99 -7.92
N ALA A 112 9.80 0.13 -7.50
CA ALA A 112 9.43 1.24 -8.36
C ALA A 112 10.16 2.53 -7.97
N LEU A 113 10.40 3.39 -8.95
CA LEU A 113 10.89 4.77 -8.76
C LEU A 113 9.74 5.76 -8.71
N ASP A 114 8.73 5.54 -9.55
CA ASP A 114 7.61 6.45 -9.72
C ASP A 114 6.51 6.17 -8.69
N LEU A 115 5.98 7.26 -8.14
CA LEU A 115 4.71 7.20 -7.43
C LEU A 115 3.57 6.91 -8.41
N PRO A 116 2.50 6.22 -7.95
CA PRO A 116 1.23 6.26 -8.66
C PRO A 116 0.77 7.70 -8.85
N LYS A 117 0.07 7.97 -9.94
CA LYS A 117 -0.50 9.30 -10.20
C LYS A 117 -1.53 9.63 -9.12
N ASP A 118 -1.55 10.86 -8.62
CA ASP A 118 -2.52 11.27 -7.59
C ASP A 118 -3.97 10.99 -8.00
N SER A 119 -4.31 11.13 -9.28
CA SER A 119 -5.66 10.82 -9.81
C SER A 119 -6.07 9.34 -9.72
N SER A 120 -5.12 8.44 -9.43
CA SER A 120 -5.37 7.00 -9.25
C SER A 120 -5.38 6.57 -7.78
N ILE A 121 -5.07 7.50 -6.87
CA ILE A 121 -5.01 7.23 -5.43
C ILE A 121 -6.30 7.74 -4.78
N TYR A 122 -7.01 6.83 -4.13
CA TYR A 122 -8.04 7.17 -3.17
C TYR A 122 -7.41 7.37 -1.80
N GLU A 123 -7.46 8.60 -1.29
CA GLU A 123 -7.01 8.95 0.06
C GLU A 123 -8.08 8.56 1.09
N MET A 124 -7.77 7.58 1.95
CA MET A 124 -8.75 7.07 2.92
C MET A 124 -9.13 8.12 3.98
N GLY A 125 -8.16 8.91 4.45
CA GLY A 125 -8.37 9.92 5.49
C GLY A 125 -8.63 9.34 6.89
N ASP A 126 -8.13 8.14 7.17
CA ASP A 126 -8.28 7.43 8.45
C ASP A 126 -7.45 8.01 9.60
N ASP A 127 -6.68 9.06 9.33
CA ASP A 127 -5.99 9.90 10.30
C ASP A 127 -6.85 11.07 10.82
N VAL A 128 -7.93 11.43 10.10
CA VAL A 128 -8.76 12.60 10.41
C VAL A 128 -10.27 12.31 10.45
N LEU A 129 -10.73 11.22 9.85
CA LEU A 129 -12.16 10.88 9.76
C LEU A 129 -12.52 9.73 10.72
N PRO A 130 -13.75 9.72 11.26
CA PRO A 130 -14.25 8.57 12.01
C PRO A 130 -14.60 7.39 11.10
N ASP A 131 -14.54 6.16 11.62
CA ASP A 131 -14.74 4.91 10.87
C ASP A 131 -16.00 4.86 9.98
N HIS A 132 -17.13 5.40 10.46
CA HIS A 132 -18.39 5.38 9.70
C HIS A 132 -18.32 6.23 8.43
N GLU A 133 -17.48 7.27 8.43
CA GLU A 133 -17.28 8.15 7.29
C GLU A 133 -16.35 7.52 6.25
N LEU A 134 -15.35 6.75 6.69
CA LEU A 134 -14.45 6.00 5.82
C LEU A 134 -15.22 5.02 4.92
N ASP A 135 -16.09 4.20 5.53
CA ASP A 135 -16.88 3.19 4.82
C ASP A 135 -17.85 3.85 3.81
N ARG A 136 -18.53 4.92 4.24
CA ARG A 136 -19.48 5.68 3.42
C ARG A 136 -18.81 6.28 2.19
N ARG A 137 -17.66 6.95 2.37
CA ARG A 137 -16.95 7.64 1.29
C ARG A 137 -16.35 6.67 0.29
N LEU A 138 -15.75 5.56 0.75
CA LEU A 138 -15.17 4.59 -0.17
C LEU A 138 -16.27 3.95 -1.02
N ARG A 139 -17.41 3.57 -0.43
CA ARG A 139 -18.54 3.03 -1.20
C ARG A 139 -19.08 4.00 -2.25
N GLN A 140 -19.17 5.29 -1.91
CA GLN A 140 -19.60 6.32 -2.86
C GLN A 140 -18.64 6.44 -4.03
N HIS A 141 -17.33 6.43 -3.77
CA HIS A 141 -16.31 6.48 -4.82
C HIS A 141 -16.40 5.30 -5.80
N LEU A 142 -16.77 4.11 -5.33
CA LEU A 142 -16.93 2.93 -6.19
C LEU A 142 -18.20 2.97 -7.05
N THR A 143 -19.15 3.86 -6.75
CA THR A 143 -20.41 4.01 -7.49
C THR A 143 -20.41 5.17 -8.49
N ASP A 144 -19.40 6.04 -8.45
CA ASP A 144 -19.20 7.18 -9.35
C ASP A 144 -18.46 6.77 -10.64
#